data_AF-A0A6V7HZZ6-F1
#
_entry.id   AF-A0A6V7HZZ6-F1
#
_cell.length_a   1.000
_cell.length_b   1.000
_cell.length_c   1.000
_cell.angle_alpha   90.00
_cell.angle_beta   90.00
_cell.angle_gamma   90.00
#
_symmetry.space_group_name_H-M   'P 1'
#
loop_
_entity.id
_entity.type
_entity.pdbx_description
1 polymer ?
#
loop_
_entity_poly.entity_id
_entity_poly.type
_entity_poly.pdbx_seq_one_letter_code
_entity_poly.pdbx_strand_id
1 'polypeptide(L)' 'DGETYCIDARRYGNLARFINHSCAPNLLPVRVFVEHQDLHFPRIAFFANRDIAADEELG' A
#
# COMPACT_ATOMS: atom_id res chain seq x y z
N ASP A 1 -6.34 -6.32 -23.95
CA ASP A 1 -6.92 -6.30 -22.59
C ASP A 1 -6.12 -7.25 -21.71
N GLY A 2 -5.25 -6.72 -20.85
CA GLY A 2 -4.32 -7.52 -20.05
C GLY A 2 -4.94 -8.05 -18.76
N GLU A 3 -4.39 -9.16 -18.26
CA GLU A 3 -4.71 -9.73 -16.94
C GLU A 3 -4.53 -8.67 -15.84
N THR A 4 -5.53 -8.51 -14.97
CA THR A 4 -5.50 -7.58 -13.84
C THR A 4 -5.50 -8.37 -12.53
N TYR A 5 -4.53 -8.08 -11.65
CA TYR A 5 -4.37 -8.75 -10.37
C TYR A 5 -4.82 -7.85 -9.21
N CYS A 6 -5.26 -8.45 -8.10
CA CYS A 6 -5.63 -7.74 -6.88
C CYS A 6 -5.08 -8.44 -5.62
N ILE A 7 -4.97 -7.69 -4.52
CA ILE A 7 -4.57 -8.20 -3.21
C ILE A 7 -5.82 -8.27 -2.33
N ASP A 8 -6.22 -9.47 -1.94
CA ASP A 8 -7.33 -9.69 -0.99
C ASP A 8 -6.79 -9.91 0.43
N ALA A 9 -6.99 -8.91 1.30
CA ALA A 9 -6.61 -8.97 2.71
C ALA A 9 -7.78 -9.34 3.65
N ARG A 10 -8.87 -9.92 3.15
CA ARG A 10 -10.07 -10.21 3.95
C ARG A 10 -9.82 -11.23 5.06
N ARG A 11 -9.11 -12.31 4.76
CA ARG A 11 -8.81 -13.40 5.72
C ARG A 11 -7.37 -13.37 6.22
N TYR A 12 -6.43 -13.05 5.34
CA TYR A 12 -5.00 -13.00 5.64
C TYR A 12 -4.44 -11.68 5.11
N GLY A 13 -3.81 -10.91 5.98
CA GLY A 13 -3.24 -9.61 5.66
C GLY A 13 -2.54 -9.03 6.89
N ASN A 14 -1.70 -8.03 6.69
CA ASN A 14 -1.02 -7.33 7.77
C ASN A 14 -1.78 -6.06 8.20
N LEU A 15 -1.16 -5.24 9.05
CA LEU A 15 -1.69 -3.97 9.56
C LEU A 15 -2.16 -3.00 8.46
N ALA A 16 -1.55 -3.03 7.27
CA ALA A 16 -1.87 -2.10 6.19
C ALA A 16 -3.32 -2.23 5.69
N ARG A 17 -3.98 -3.38 5.93
CA ARG A 17 -5.40 -3.58 5.58
C ARG A 17 -6.38 -2.66 6.32
N PHE A 18 -5.93 -2.02 7.39
CA PHE A 18 -6.74 -1.14 8.24
C PHE A 18 -6.50 0.34 7.97
N ILE A 19 -5.59 0.69 7.06
CA ILE A 19 -5.37 2.07 6.63
C ILE A 19 -6.64 2.52 5.87
N ASN A 20 -7.25 3.60 6.35
CA ASN A 20 -8.45 4.15 5.73
C ASN A 20 -8.10 4.96 4.48
N HIS A 21 -9.11 5.27 3.68
CA HIS A 21 -8.97 6.18 2.55
C HIS A 21 -9.07 7.63 3.01
N SER A 22 -8.13 8.48 2.58
CA SER A 22 -8.25 9.94 2.65
C SER A 22 -8.23 10.58 1.26
N CYS A 23 -9.03 11.63 1.06
CA CYS A 23 -8.94 12.49 -0.14
C CYS A 23 -7.66 13.35 -0.14
N ALA A 24 -7.05 13.53 1.03
CA ALA A 24 -5.78 14.23 1.23
C ALA A 24 -4.82 13.31 2.00
N PRO A 25 -4.30 12.26 1.34
CA PRO A 25 -3.55 11.20 2.01
C PRO A 25 -2.18 11.68 2.48
N ASN A 26 -1.72 11.13 3.61
CA ASN A 26 -0.35 11.30 4.12
C ASN A 26 0.55 10.10 3.78
N LEU A 27 -0.01 9.04 3.18
CA LEU A 27 0.71 7.89 2.65
C LEU A 27 0.64 7.80 1.11
N LEU A 28 1.68 7.22 0.50
CA LEU A 28 1.74 6.88 -0.92
C LEU A 28 2.01 5.37 -1.10
N PRO A 29 1.19 4.66 -1.89
CA PRO A 29 1.47 3.28 -2.26
C PRO A 29 2.52 3.22 -3.38
N VAL A 30 3.56 2.42 -3.17
CA VAL A 30 4.70 2.25 -4.10
C VAL A 30 4.88 0.78 -4.41
N ARG A 31 5.12 0.47 -5.71
CA ARG A 31 5.50 -0.86 -6.17
C ARG A 31 6.97 -1.10 -5.88
N VAL A 32 7.27 -2.10 -5.07
CA VAL A 32 8.64 -2.46 -4.70
C VAL A 32 8.94 -3.89 -5.16
N PHE A 33 10.10 -4.03 -5.80
CA PHE A 33 10.62 -5.30 -6.31
C PHE A 33 11.84 -5.67 -5.46
N VAL A 34 11.73 -6.74 -4.68
CA VAL A 34 12.79 -7.17 -3.74
C VAL A 34 13.39 -8.50 -4.18
N GLU A 35 12.55 -9.53 -4.29
CA GLU A 35 12.98 -10.91 -4.57
C GLU A 35 12.95 -11.24 -6.08
N HIS A 36 12.08 -10.59 -6.84
CA HIS A 36 11.95 -10.79 -8.27
C HIS A 36 11.61 -9.48 -8.98
N GLN A 37 11.79 -9.45 -10.30
CA GLN A 37 11.51 -8.29 -11.16
C GLN A 37 10.27 -8.48 -12.06
N ASP A 38 9.48 -9.52 -11.82
CA ASP A 38 8.18 -9.69 -12.50
C ASP A 38 7.22 -8.54 -12.17
N LEU A 39 6.91 -7.73 -13.18
CA LEU A 39 6.08 -6.54 -13.10
C LEU A 39 4.62 -6.83 -12.72
N HIS A 40 4.17 -8.07 -12.85
CA HIS A 40 2.80 -8.48 -12.49
C HIS A 40 2.61 -8.62 -10.97
N PHE A 41 3.67 -8.93 -10.22
CA PHE A 41 3.58 -9.25 -8.79
C PHE A 41 4.45 -8.37 -7.89
N PRO A 42 4.40 -7.03 -7.98
CA PRO A 42 5.13 -6.17 -7.06
C PRO A 42 4.61 -6.32 -5.62
N ARG A 43 5.48 -6.08 -4.64
CA ARG A 43 5.03 -5.80 -3.27
C ARG A 43 4.52 -4.36 -3.22
N ILE A 44 3.38 -4.14 -2.57
CA ILE A 44 2.87 -2.79 -2.32
C ILE A 44 3.36 -2.33 -0.95
N ALA A 45 4.16 -1.27 -0.93
CA ALA A 45 4.66 -0.65 0.29
C ALA A 45 4.11 0.78 0.42
N PHE A 46 3.76 1.19 1.63
CA PHE A 46 3.31 2.55 1.92
C PHE A 46 4.47 3.39 2.44
N PHE A 47 4.65 4.59 1.88
CA PHE A 47 5.64 5.56 2.32
C PHE A 47 4.95 6.86 2.73
N ALA A 48 5.45 7.52 3.78
CA ALA A 48 5.00 8.85 4.14
C ALA A 48 5.36 9.86 3.04
N ASN A 49 4.41 10.71 2.65
CA ASN A 49 4.62 11.75 1.63
C ASN A 49 4.91 13.14 2.22
N ARG A 50 4.82 13.25 3.53
CA ARG A 50 5.18 14.40 4.36
C ARG A 50 5.48 13.93 5.77
N ASP A 51 5.95 14.82 6.61
CA ASP A 51 6.04 14.56 8.05
C ASP A 51 4.63 14.36 8.64
N ILE A 52 4.48 13.31 9.45
CA ILE A 52 3.23 12.89 10.09
C ILE A 52 3.37 13.15 11.58
N ALA A 53 2.43 13.88 12.16
CA ALA A 53 2.46 14.17 13.58
C ALA A 53 2.15 12.90 14.40
N ALA A 54 2.59 12.87 15.66
CA ALA A 54 2.17 11.82 16.59
C ALA A 54 0.63 11.83 16.72
N ASP A 55 0.04 10.64 16.79
CA ASP A 55 -1.41 10.40 16.87
C ASP A 55 -2.23 10.86 15.64
N GLU A 56 -1.58 11.31 14.56
CA GLU A 56 -2.25 11.57 13.29
C GLU A 56 -2.62 10.25 12.59
N GLU A 57 -3.85 10.14 12.09
CA GLU A 57 -4.31 8.96 11.35
C GLU A 57 -3.52 8.79 10.04
N LEU A 58 -3.13 7.55 9.75
CA LEU A 58 -2.54 7.18 8.47
C LEU A 58 -3.64 6.91 7.43
N GLY A 59 -3.59 7.57 6.27
CA GLY A 59 -4.59 7.44 5.21
C GLY A 59 -4.27 8.16 3.92
#